data_AF-A0AAD4DPE5-F1
#
_entry.id   AF-A0AAD4DPE5-F1
#
_cell.length_a   1.000
_cell.length_b   1.000
_cell.length_c   1.000
_cell.angle_alpha   90.00
_cell.angle_beta   90.00
_cell.angle_gamma   90.00
#
_symmetry.space_group_name_H-M   'P 1'
#
loop_
_entity.id
_entity.type
_entity.pdbx_description
1 polymer ?
#
loop_
_entity_poly.entity_id
_entity_poly.type
_entity_poly.pdbx_seq_one_letter_code
_entity_poly.pdbx_strand_id
1 'polypeptide(L)'
;MQGGNLARLGKYWYPVRLIQSYDTVIRWRVVWWRGCRFPSSLGSPPGDVEQGDLVDELWQDQAKRREIRLGEWIHSWDTPREEDLIQNFMSAEVSKELDDILLPHIASLQKLLDSPDLNQYGADAYPVIDYILRSKKKPDGVGAYSIPFCGDISSHEYAKIARWFSENVPGASGQVEKWLGGMPLVHAFTLVVAHRKASDFEKRIEARNEEWNDSMLLKMAWADLMISYPTNSFVADVDLECLTALEARMFEDSEEAGPAGNQQWGLDAGQHHRRWNVYLGIPDEWVSARDYSESELEVRKTLPAPFDRYLTYVIDSAAPYSVITLMLHLWSLQTSYPKL
;
A
#
# COMPACT_ATOMS: atom_id res chain seq x y z
N MET A 1 -19.78 10.78 6.55
CA MET A 1 -18.84 9.85 7.21
C MET A 1 -18.42 8.81 6.17
N GLN A 2 -17.27 9.00 5.54
CA GLN A 2 -16.58 7.93 4.81
C GLN A 2 -15.52 7.42 5.79
N GLY A 3 -15.79 6.31 6.45
CA GLY A 3 -14.89 5.73 7.44
C GLY A 3 -14.82 4.23 7.26
N GLY A 4 -13.66 3.63 7.55
CA GLY A 4 -13.54 2.18 7.67
C GLY A 4 -14.41 1.69 8.84
N ASN A 5 -15.02 0.53 8.68
CA ASN A 5 -15.84 -0.15 9.67
C ASN A 5 -15.48 -1.64 9.68
N LEU A 6 -15.95 -2.39 10.67
CA LEU A 6 -15.89 -3.84 10.68
C LEU A 6 -17.26 -4.43 10.36
N ALA A 7 -17.33 -5.39 9.45
CA ALA A 7 -18.51 -6.20 9.18
C ALA A 7 -18.33 -7.64 9.61
N ARG A 8 -19.40 -8.24 10.15
CA ARG A 8 -19.42 -9.63 10.59
C ARG A 8 -19.62 -10.58 9.41
N LEU A 9 -18.75 -11.59 9.29
CA LEU A 9 -18.92 -12.74 8.40
C LEU A 9 -18.74 -14.03 9.19
N GLY A 10 -19.84 -14.78 9.36
CA GLY A 10 -19.88 -15.94 10.25
C GLY A 10 -19.58 -15.52 11.69
N LYS A 11 -18.43 -15.95 12.22
CA LYS A 11 -18.04 -15.69 13.62
C LYS A 11 -16.91 -14.67 13.79
N TYR A 12 -16.44 -14.10 12.67
CA TYR A 12 -15.31 -13.18 12.61
C TYR A 12 -15.72 -11.84 12.00
N TRP A 13 -14.95 -10.80 12.29
CA TRP A 13 -15.19 -9.42 11.85
C TRP A 13 -14.06 -8.94 10.94
N TYR A 14 -14.38 -8.30 9.81
CA TYR A 14 -13.41 -7.89 8.79
C TYR A 14 -13.61 -6.42 8.40
N PRO A 15 -12.55 -5.72 7.99
CA PRO A 15 -12.65 -4.33 7.55
C PRO A 15 -13.45 -4.18 6.25
N VAL A 16 -14.32 -3.18 6.25
CA VAL A 16 -15.16 -2.76 5.14
C VAL A 16 -15.23 -1.24 5.06
N ARG A 17 -15.53 -0.73 3.87
CA ARG A 17 -15.95 0.66 3.66
C ARG A 17 -17.46 0.72 3.41
N LEU A 18 -18.13 1.63 4.11
CA LEU A 18 -19.56 1.89 3.88
C LEU A 18 -19.74 2.72 2.60
N ILE A 19 -20.68 2.30 1.74
CA ILE A 19 -20.99 2.99 0.49
C ILE A 19 -22.29 3.77 0.61
N GLN A 20 -23.35 3.09 1.05
CA GLN A 20 -24.69 3.65 1.09
C GLN A 20 -25.56 2.90 2.10
N SER A 21 -26.39 3.63 2.84
CA SER A 21 -27.49 3.08 3.63
C SER A 21 -28.75 2.98 2.78
N TYR A 22 -29.55 1.93 2.99
CA TYR A 22 -30.89 1.87 2.42
C TYR A 22 -31.90 2.33 3.46
N ASP A 23 -32.66 3.39 3.17
CA ASP A 23 -33.58 4.01 4.14
C ASP A 23 -34.78 3.11 4.51
N THR A 24 -35.04 2.06 3.74
CA THR A 24 -36.22 1.19 3.89
C THR A 24 -35.94 -0.13 4.59
N VAL A 25 -34.67 -0.53 4.69
CA VAL A 25 -34.22 -1.76 5.33
C VAL A 25 -32.91 -1.43 6.04
N ILE A 26 -32.79 -1.72 7.34
CA ILE A 26 -31.62 -1.42 8.19
C ILE A 26 -30.37 -2.21 7.71
N ARG A 27 -29.85 -1.82 6.54
CA ARG A 27 -28.81 -2.49 5.77
C ARG A 27 -27.92 -1.45 5.10
N TRP A 28 -26.67 -1.84 4.92
CA TRP A 28 -25.63 -1.02 4.33
C TRP A 28 -25.00 -1.77 3.18
N ARG A 29 -24.83 -1.09 2.05
CA ARG A 29 -23.94 -1.53 1.00
C ARG A 29 -22.50 -1.26 1.42
N VAL A 30 -21.66 -2.27 1.31
CA VAL A 30 -20.27 -2.23 1.75
C VAL A 30 -19.32 -2.77 0.69
N VAL A 31 -18.07 -2.31 0.75
CA VAL A 31 -16.95 -2.89 0.02
C VAL A 31 -16.01 -3.50 1.05
N TRP A 32 -15.75 -4.80 0.92
CA TRP A 32 -14.81 -5.50 1.79
C TRP A 32 -13.38 -5.16 1.39
N TRP A 33 -12.51 -4.97 2.37
CA TRP A 33 -11.10 -4.77 2.08
C TRP A 33 -10.53 -5.93 1.26
N ARG A 34 -9.87 -5.61 0.15
CA ARG A 34 -9.32 -6.60 -0.79
C ARG A 34 -8.29 -7.55 -0.16
N GLY A 35 -7.63 -7.12 0.92
CA GLY A 35 -6.68 -7.95 1.66
C GLY A 35 -7.31 -8.97 2.61
N CYS A 36 -8.64 -9.04 2.72
CA CYS A 36 -9.33 -9.98 3.60
C CYS A 36 -9.13 -11.44 3.20
N ARG A 37 -8.83 -12.30 4.18
CA ARG A 37 -8.65 -13.75 4.03
C ARG A 37 -9.81 -14.47 4.70
N PHE A 38 -10.82 -14.81 3.90
CA PHE A 38 -12.03 -15.48 4.39
C PHE A 38 -11.84 -16.99 4.58
N PRO A 39 -12.56 -17.62 5.52
CA PRO A 39 -12.65 -19.08 5.61
C PRO A 39 -13.27 -19.66 4.34
N SER A 40 -12.63 -20.69 3.76
CA SER A 40 -13.11 -21.34 2.53
C SER A 40 -14.54 -21.89 2.62
N SER A 41 -15.03 -22.16 3.83
CA SER A 41 -16.37 -22.67 4.10
C SER A 41 -17.50 -21.62 4.01
N LEU A 42 -17.18 -20.32 4.02
CA LEU A 42 -18.18 -19.24 4.11
C LEU A 42 -18.55 -18.62 2.74
N GLY A 43 -17.90 -19.05 1.66
CA GLY A 43 -18.13 -18.51 0.32
C GLY A 43 -17.72 -17.04 0.19
N SER A 44 -18.19 -16.39 -0.88
CA SER A 44 -17.93 -14.96 -1.12
C SER A 44 -18.71 -14.09 -0.12
N PRO A 45 -18.10 -13.02 0.42
CA PRO A 45 -18.78 -12.13 1.34
C PRO A 45 -19.91 -11.35 0.64
N PRO A 46 -21.02 -11.05 1.33
CA PRO A 46 -22.15 -10.32 0.74
C PRO A 46 -21.82 -8.83 0.55
N GLY A 47 -22.33 -8.22 -0.53
CA GLY A 47 -22.16 -6.77 -0.76
C GLY A 47 -23.05 -5.87 0.11
N ASP A 48 -24.09 -6.43 0.71
CA ASP A 48 -24.98 -5.73 1.65
C ASP A 48 -24.94 -6.44 3.01
N VAL A 49 -24.80 -5.67 4.10
CA VAL A 49 -24.72 -6.17 5.49
C VAL A 49 -25.73 -5.48 6.39
N GLU A 50 -26.19 -6.16 7.43
CA GLU A 50 -27.15 -5.61 8.39
C GLU A 50 -26.47 -4.67 9.39
N GLN A 51 -27.17 -3.65 9.89
CA GLN A 51 -26.56 -2.70 10.83
C GLN A 51 -26.09 -3.37 12.14
N GLY A 52 -26.77 -4.44 12.58
CA GLY A 52 -26.33 -5.22 13.76
C GLY A 52 -25.05 -6.04 13.51
N ASP A 53 -24.66 -6.21 12.24
CA ASP A 53 -23.42 -6.86 11.81
C ASP A 53 -22.33 -5.85 11.44
N LEU A 54 -22.51 -4.59 11.82
CA LEU A 54 -21.55 -3.51 11.62
C LEU A 54 -21.15 -2.88 12.95
N VAL A 55 -19.86 -2.66 13.11
CA VAL A 55 -19.29 -1.82 14.17
C VAL A 55 -18.21 -0.93 13.56
N ASP A 56 -17.91 0.17 14.22
CA ASP A 56 -16.80 1.06 13.88
C ASP A 56 -15.50 0.53 14.53
N GLU A 57 -14.56 1.42 14.85
CA GLU A 57 -13.35 1.11 15.61
C GLU A 57 -13.61 0.78 17.09
N LEU A 58 -14.81 1.04 17.61
CA LEU A 58 -15.14 0.91 19.03
C LEU A 58 -14.16 1.70 19.93
N TRP A 59 -13.86 2.95 19.57
CA TRP A 59 -12.91 3.81 20.29
C TRP A 59 -13.32 3.95 21.76
N GLN A 60 -12.39 3.70 22.67
CA GLN A 60 -12.61 3.66 24.14
C GLN A 60 -13.66 2.64 24.65
N ASP A 61 -14.27 1.81 23.79
CA ASP A 61 -15.22 0.76 24.19
C ASP A 61 -14.48 -0.59 24.39
N GLN A 62 -13.77 -0.68 25.51
CA GLN A 62 -13.00 -1.86 25.90
C GLN A 62 -13.85 -3.14 25.90
N ALA A 63 -15.06 -3.08 26.48
CA ALA A 63 -15.89 -4.26 26.68
C ALA A 63 -16.29 -4.91 25.36
N LYS A 64 -16.72 -4.13 24.37
CA LYS A 64 -17.11 -4.70 23.07
C LYS A 64 -15.92 -5.20 22.25
N ARG A 65 -14.75 -4.54 22.29
CA ARG A 65 -13.54 -5.02 21.59
C ARG A 65 -13.18 -6.46 22.02
N ARG A 66 -13.28 -6.73 23.32
CA ARG A 66 -12.98 -8.06 23.91
C ARG A 66 -13.91 -9.17 23.44
N GLU A 67 -15.13 -8.83 23.08
CA GLU A 67 -16.15 -9.77 22.59
C GLU A 67 -16.03 -10.05 21.08
N ILE A 68 -15.18 -9.30 20.36
CA ILE A 68 -15.03 -9.39 18.91
C ILE A 68 -13.80 -10.18 18.51
N ARG A 69 -14.03 -11.25 17.73
CA ARG A 69 -12.95 -11.96 17.04
C ARG A 69 -12.74 -11.39 15.65
N LEU A 70 -11.54 -10.90 15.39
CA LEU A 70 -11.14 -10.43 14.08
C LEU A 70 -10.89 -11.59 13.11
N GLY A 71 -11.28 -11.35 11.86
CA GLY A 71 -10.85 -12.10 10.68
C GLY A 71 -9.40 -11.78 10.33
N GLU A 72 -8.80 -12.49 9.39
CA GLU A 72 -7.42 -12.21 8.95
C GLU A 72 -7.47 -11.30 7.73
N TRP A 73 -6.64 -10.25 7.69
CA TRP A 73 -6.43 -9.43 6.50
C TRP A 73 -4.97 -8.93 6.43
N ILE A 74 -4.57 -8.40 5.27
CA ILE A 74 -3.30 -7.69 5.12
C ILE A 74 -3.48 -6.28 5.68
N HIS A 75 -2.71 -5.93 6.71
CA HIS A 75 -2.74 -4.61 7.33
C HIS A 75 -2.42 -3.49 6.35
N SER A 76 -2.86 -2.27 6.64
CA SER A 76 -2.60 -1.12 5.78
C SER A 76 -1.10 -0.79 5.70
N TRP A 77 -0.36 -0.96 6.81
CA TRP A 77 1.09 -0.75 6.85
C TRP A 77 1.89 -1.87 6.17
N ASP A 78 1.31 -3.05 6.03
CA ASP A 78 1.88 -4.17 5.26
C ASP A 78 1.48 -4.13 3.78
N THR A 79 0.56 -3.24 3.40
CA THR A 79 0.10 -3.09 2.02
C THR A 79 1.11 -2.24 1.26
N PRO A 80 1.79 -2.78 0.22
CA PRO A 80 2.74 -2.00 -0.55
C PRO A 80 2.06 -0.76 -1.11
N ARG A 81 2.65 0.40 -0.81
CA ARG A 81 2.23 1.66 -1.42
C ARG A 81 2.62 1.65 -2.89
N GLU A 82 1.95 2.49 -3.67
CA GLU A 82 2.30 2.65 -5.08
C GLU A 82 3.77 3.02 -5.29
N GLU A 83 4.35 3.78 -4.37
CA GLU A 83 5.77 4.13 -4.33
C GLU A 83 6.68 2.91 -4.12
N ASP A 84 6.25 1.94 -3.28
CA ASP A 84 7.01 0.71 -3.02
C ASP A 84 7.09 -0.17 -4.27
N LEU A 85 6.06 -0.16 -5.10
CA LEU A 85 6.06 -0.89 -6.38
C LEU A 85 7.08 -0.32 -7.35
N ILE A 86 7.22 1.01 -7.39
CA ILE A 86 8.22 1.68 -8.23
C ILE A 86 9.62 1.46 -7.66
N GLN A 87 9.79 1.54 -6.33
CA GLN A 87 11.10 1.28 -5.70
C GLN A 87 11.55 -0.17 -5.83
N ASN A 88 10.62 -1.12 -5.73
CA ASN A 88 10.86 -2.55 -5.89
C ASN A 88 10.46 -3.06 -7.28
N PHE A 89 10.70 -2.27 -8.32
CA PHE A 89 10.29 -2.60 -9.68
C PHE A 89 10.84 -3.95 -10.18
N MET A 90 11.98 -4.41 -9.63
CA MET A 90 12.60 -5.70 -9.98
C MET A 90 11.71 -6.91 -9.67
N SER A 91 10.70 -6.79 -8.80
CA SER A 91 9.75 -7.89 -8.55
C SER A 91 8.57 -7.92 -9.54
N ALA A 92 8.39 -6.90 -10.37
CA ALA A 92 7.23 -6.82 -11.28
C ALA A 92 7.28 -7.87 -12.40
N GLU A 93 6.17 -8.47 -12.78
CA GLU A 93 6.14 -9.41 -13.91
C GLU A 93 6.06 -8.68 -15.25
N VAL A 94 7.11 -8.82 -16.08
CA VAL A 94 7.20 -8.20 -17.40
C VAL A 94 6.30 -8.94 -18.39
N SER A 95 5.49 -8.19 -19.16
CA SER A 95 4.65 -8.76 -20.22
C SER A 95 5.39 -8.85 -21.55
N LYS A 96 5.02 -9.83 -22.37
CA LYS A 96 5.53 -9.97 -23.75
C LYS A 96 5.16 -8.77 -24.64
N GLU A 97 4.05 -8.10 -24.34
CA GLU A 97 3.67 -6.87 -25.04
C GLU A 97 4.78 -5.80 -24.97
N LEU A 98 5.45 -5.67 -23.82
CA LEU A 98 6.55 -4.71 -23.68
C LEU A 98 7.74 -5.06 -24.57
N ASP A 99 8.01 -6.35 -24.79
CA ASP A 99 9.02 -6.77 -25.75
C ASP A 99 8.65 -6.31 -27.16
N ASP A 100 7.43 -6.62 -27.60
CA ASP A 100 6.95 -6.29 -28.94
C ASP A 100 6.99 -4.76 -29.20
N ILE A 101 6.74 -3.95 -28.17
CA ILE A 101 6.77 -2.49 -28.25
C ILE A 101 8.20 -1.95 -28.18
N LEU A 102 9.01 -2.37 -27.19
CA LEU A 102 10.24 -1.66 -26.81
C LEU A 102 11.51 -2.25 -27.39
N LEU A 103 11.57 -3.55 -27.73
CA LEU A 103 12.76 -4.14 -28.38
C LEU A 103 13.20 -3.38 -29.64
N PRO A 104 12.30 -2.97 -30.55
CA PRO A 104 12.67 -2.21 -31.75
C PRO A 104 13.40 -0.89 -31.45
N HIS A 105 13.26 -0.38 -30.22
CA HIS A 105 13.79 0.92 -29.80
C HIS A 105 14.98 0.83 -28.84
N ILE A 106 15.55 -0.36 -28.58
CA ILE A 106 16.69 -0.54 -27.65
C ILE A 106 17.84 0.42 -27.96
N ALA A 107 18.24 0.55 -29.24
CA ALA A 107 19.34 1.44 -29.62
C ALA A 107 19.04 2.92 -29.32
N SER A 108 17.76 3.33 -29.46
CA SER A 108 17.29 4.69 -29.13
C SER A 108 17.34 4.93 -27.62
N LEU A 109 16.82 3.98 -26.84
CA LEU A 109 16.78 4.05 -25.37
C LEU A 109 18.19 4.02 -24.77
N GLN A 110 19.09 3.19 -25.32
CA GLN A 110 20.49 3.16 -24.93
C GLN A 110 21.19 4.48 -25.26
N LYS A 111 20.95 5.05 -26.45
CA LYS A 111 21.51 6.36 -26.81
C LYS A 111 21.14 7.44 -25.79
N LEU A 112 19.86 7.47 -25.39
CA LEU A 112 19.36 8.41 -24.37
C LEU A 112 20.02 8.22 -22.99
N LEU A 113 20.37 6.98 -22.63
CA LEU A 113 21.09 6.68 -21.40
C LEU A 113 22.56 7.13 -21.47
N ASP A 114 23.21 6.90 -22.61
CA ASP A 114 24.66 7.09 -22.79
C ASP A 114 25.05 8.55 -23.05
N SER A 115 24.20 9.34 -23.73
CA SER A 115 24.54 10.71 -24.15
C SER A 115 23.64 11.77 -23.51
N PRO A 116 24.16 12.56 -22.54
CA PRO A 116 23.43 13.66 -21.92
C PRO A 116 23.37 14.92 -22.79
N ASP A 117 24.04 14.96 -23.95
CA ASP A 117 24.01 16.12 -24.84
C ASP A 117 22.73 16.15 -25.67
N LEU A 118 21.74 16.88 -25.15
CA LEU A 118 20.41 17.04 -25.72
C LEU A 118 20.42 17.62 -27.15
N ASN A 119 21.48 18.31 -27.58
CA ASN A 119 21.55 18.92 -28.91
C ASN A 119 21.75 17.91 -30.04
N GLN A 120 22.09 16.65 -29.70
CA GLN A 120 22.34 15.57 -30.66
C GLN A 120 21.07 14.81 -31.06
N TYR A 121 19.91 15.28 -30.60
CA TYR A 121 18.63 14.61 -30.78
C TYR A 121 17.66 15.49 -31.56
N GLY A 122 16.95 14.89 -32.52
CA GLY A 122 15.87 15.58 -33.23
C GLY A 122 14.62 15.66 -32.35
N ALA A 123 14.09 16.87 -32.16
CA ALA A 123 12.87 17.13 -31.38
C ALA A 123 11.67 16.27 -31.82
N ASP A 124 11.61 15.91 -33.11
CA ASP A 124 10.55 15.09 -33.69
C ASP A 124 10.58 13.63 -33.25
N ALA A 125 11.76 13.08 -32.96
CA ALA A 125 11.91 11.69 -32.49
C ALA A 125 11.87 11.59 -30.96
N TYR A 126 12.12 12.70 -30.24
CA TYR A 126 12.23 12.72 -28.78
C TYR A 126 11.47 13.92 -28.18
N PRO A 127 10.12 13.86 -28.07
CA PRO A 127 9.32 14.96 -27.52
C PRO A 127 9.73 15.38 -26.08
N VAL A 128 10.20 14.42 -25.27
CA VAL A 128 10.72 14.69 -23.92
C VAL A 128 11.96 15.61 -23.94
N ILE A 129 12.81 15.52 -24.97
CA ILE A 129 13.98 16.38 -25.14
C ILE A 129 13.56 17.79 -25.53
N ASP A 130 12.60 17.92 -26.46
CA ASP A 130 12.03 19.24 -26.83
C ASP A 130 11.45 19.93 -25.59
N TYR A 131 10.74 19.20 -24.72
CA TYR A 131 10.27 19.71 -23.44
C TYR A 131 11.42 20.18 -22.54
N ILE A 132 12.47 19.38 -22.34
CA ILE A 132 13.62 19.75 -21.48
C ILE A 132 14.29 21.02 -21.99
N LEU A 133 14.54 21.11 -23.30
CA LEU A 133 15.19 22.27 -23.94
C LEU A 133 14.32 23.53 -23.81
N ARG A 134 13.02 23.44 -24.09
CA ARG A 134 12.08 24.58 -23.99
C ARG A 134 11.86 25.04 -22.55
N SER A 135 11.78 24.10 -21.62
CA SER A 135 11.61 24.39 -20.18
C SER A 135 12.91 24.84 -19.50
N LYS A 136 14.05 24.78 -20.21
CA LYS A 136 15.38 25.10 -19.67
C LYS A 136 15.69 24.31 -18.38
N LYS A 137 15.19 23.07 -18.30
CA LYS A 137 15.40 22.22 -17.14
C LYS A 137 16.87 21.86 -17.03
N LYS A 138 17.40 21.85 -15.80
CA LYS A 138 18.79 21.48 -15.53
C LYS A 138 18.86 20.02 -15.10
N PRO A 139 19.93 19.30 -15.44
CA PRO A 139 20.16 17.98 -14.88
C PRO A 139 20.43 18.09 -13.38
N ASP A 140 20.18 17.01 -12.66
CA ASP A 140 20.50 16.86 -11.25
C ASP A 140 22.00 16.57 -11.02
N GLY A 141 22.36 16.27 -9.76
CA GLY A 141 23.74 16.00 -9.36
C GLY A 141 24.38 14.77 -10.00
N VAL A 142 23.59 13.86 -10.59
CA VAL A 142 24.07 12.66 -11.30
C VAL A 142 23.98 12.80 -12.82
N GLY A 143 23.58 13.98 -13.31
CA GLY A 143 23.46 14.26 -14.75
C GLY A 143 22.11 13.84 -15.35
N ALA A 144 21.14 13.47 -14.52
CA ALA A 144 19.83 13.00 -14.98
C ALA A 144 18.82 14.15 -15.08
N TYR A 145 17.88 14.02 -16.01
CA TYR A 145 16.76 14.94 -16.13
C TYR A 145 15.52 14.28 -15.55
N SER A 146 15.15 14.66 -14.32
CA SER A 146 13.90 14.19 -13.70
C SER A 146 12.70 14.68 -14.50
N ILE A 147 11.75 13.81 -14.82
CA ILE A 147 10.55 14.14 -15.60
C ILE A 147 9.30 13.66 -14.84
N PRO A 148 8.43 14.57 -14.36
CA PRO A 148 7.31 14.22 -13.48
C PRO A 148 6.04 13.82 -14.27
N PHE A 149 6.18 13.25 -15.46
CA PHE A 149 5.06 12.93 -16.35
C PHE A 149 5.01 11.45 -16.66
N CYS A 150 3.89 10.81 -16.32
CA CYS A 150 3.60 9.41 -16.61
C CYS A 150 2.17 9.19 -17.14
N GLY A 151 1.39 10.25 -17.38
CA GLY A 151 0.05 10.12 -17.93
C GLY A 151 -0.88 9.27 -17.07
N ASP A 152 -1.53 8.30 -17.71
CA ASP A 152 -2.42 7.30 -17.11
C ASP A 152 -1.72 5.95 -16.84
N ILE A 153 -0.39 5.91 -16.92
CA ILE A 153 0.39 4.72 -16.57
C ILE A 153 0.27 4.50 -15.06
N SER A 154 -0.31 3.37 -14.67
CA SER A 154 -0.39 2.96 -13.27
C SER A 154 0.98 2.62 -12.69
N SER A 155 1.12 2.67 -11.37
CA SER A 155 2.36 2.34 -10.67
C SER A 155 2.83 0.89 -10.92
N HIS A 156 1.90 -0.03 -11.20
CA HIS A 156 2.24 -1.40 -11.64
C HIS A 156 2.84 -1.42 -13.05
N GLU A 157 2.24 -0.69 -14.00
CA GLU A 157 2.77 -0.62 -15.36
C GLU A 157 4.11 0.13 -15.39
N TYR A 158 4.26 1.18 -14.57
CA TYR A 158 5.53 1.84 -14.34
C TYR A 158 6.60 0.83 -13.93
N ALA A 159 6.33 0.04 -12.89
CA ALA A 159 7.27 -0.96 -12.38
C ALA A 159 7.65 -2.01 -13.44
N LYS A 160 6.68 -2.48 -14.23
CA LYS A 160 6.95 -3.41 -15.34
C LYS A 160 7.85 -2.81 -16.42
N ILE A 161 7.57 -1.58 -16.85
CA ILE A 161 8.37 -0.89 -17.85
C ILE A 161 9.78 -0.59 -17.31
N ALA A 162 9.90 -0.17 -16.05
CA ALA A 162 11.17 0.06 -15.38
C ALA A 162 12.01 -1.24 -15.28
N ARG A 163 11.37 -2.37 -14.95
CA ARG A 163 12.04 -3.67 -14.94
C ARG A 163 12.50 -4.08 -16.33
N TRP A 164 11.61 -3.99 -17.32
CA TRP A 164 11.95 -4.28 -18.71
C TRP A 164 13.15 -3.44 -19.16
N PHE A 165 13.15 -2.14 -18.86
CA PHE A 165 14.22 -1.21 -19.21
C PHE A 165 15.55 -1.63 -18.57
N SER A 166 15.54 -1.94 -17.27
CA SER A 166 16.73 -2.39 -16.52
C SER A 166 17.33 -3.68 -17.08
N GLU A 167 16.49 -4.64 -17.50
CA GLU A 167 16.91 -5.95 -18.00
C GLU A 167 17.38 -5.91 -19.47
N ASN A 168 16.81 -5.03 -20.30
CA ASN A 168 17.01 -5.07 -21.76
C ASN A 168 17.85 -3.93 -22.33
N VAL A 169 17.90 -2.76 -21.69
CA VAL A 169 18.71 -1.63 -22.18
C VAL A 169 20.16 -1.79 -21.69
N PRO A 170 21.16 -1.89 -22.59
CA PRO A 170 22.54 -2.11 -22.18
C PRO A 170 23.04 -1.02 -21.22
N GLY A 171 23.62 -1.43 -20.09
CA GLY A 171 24.15 -0.53 -19.07
C GLY A 171 23.12 0.09 -18.13
N ALA A 172 21.82 -0.17 -18.31
CA ALA A 172 20.76 0.40 -17.48
C ALA A 172 20.79 -0.13 -16.03
N SER A 173 20.97 -1.43 -15.83
CA SER A 173 20.99 -2.04 -14.49
C SER A 173 22.06 -1.49 -13.55
N GLY A 174 23.17 -0.96 -14.09
CA GLY A 174 24.25 -0.35 -13.32
C GLY A 174 24.14 1.17 -13.12
N GLN A 175 23.09 1.82 -13.64
CA GLN A 175 22.93 3.28 -13.66
C GLN A 175 21.48 3.69 -13.35
N VAL A 176 20.83 3.00 -12.42
CA VAL A 176 19.39 3.17 -12.10
C VAL A 176 19.07 4.63 -11.79
N GLU A 177 19.94 5.33 -11.07
CA GLU A 177 19.82 6.74 -10.71
C GLU A 177 19.77 7.70 -11.90
N LYS A 178 20.24 7.27 -13.09
CA LYS A 178 20.26 8.12 -14.29
C LYS A 178 18.97 8.06 -15.10
N TRP A 179 18.19 6.99 -14.96
CA TRP A 179 17.02 6.76 -15.80
C TRP A 179 15.73 6.53 -15.02
N LEU A 180 15.77 6.04 -13.78
CA LEU A 180 14.56 5.86 -12.98
C LEU A 180 13.97 7.22 -12.62
N GLY A 181 12.72 7.48 -13.04
CA GLY A 181 12.11 8.82 -12.95
C GLY A 181 12.73 9.86 -13.90
N GLY A 182 13.60 9.43 -14.81
CA GLY A 182 14.36 10.28 -15.73
C GLY A 182 13.89 10.22 -17.17
N MET A 183 14.47 11.10 -17.99
CA MET A 183 14.19 11.20 -19.43
C MET A 183 14.21 9.86 -20.19
N PRO A 184 15.20 8.94 -20.04
CA PRO A 184 15.23 7.71 -20.83
C PRO A 184 14.01 6.82 -20.59
N LEU A 185 13.61 6.65 -19.32
CA LEU A 185 12.44 5.84 -18.96
C LEU A 185 11.14 6.50 -19.42
N VAL A 186 11.03 7.83 -19.31
CA VAL A 186 9.84 8.53 -19.78
C VAL A 186 9.72 8.50 -21.31
N HIS A 187 10.83 8.42 -22.04
CA HIS A 187 10.76 8.13 -23.47
C HIS A 187 10.20 6.71 -23.74
N ALA A 188 10.57 5.70 -22.93
CA ALA A 188 9.95 4.38 -23.01
C ALA A 188 8.44 4.43 -22.73
N PHE A 189 7.99 5.20 -21.74
CA PHE A 189 6.56 5.47 -21.52
C PHE A 189 5.89 6.08 -22.76
N THR A 190 6.57 7.03 -23.40
CA THR A 190 6.06 7.66 -24.64
C THR A 190 5.85 6.64 -25.74
N LEU A 191 6.78 5.69 -25.92
CA LEU A 191 6.67 4.62 -26.91
C LEU A 191 5.51 3.66 -26.59
N VAL A 192 5.35 3.27 -25.32
CA VAL A 192 4.24 2.41 -24.89
C VAL A 192 2.88 3.07 -25.12
N VAL A 193 2.74 4.35 -24.72
CA VAL A 193 1.49 5.10 -24.93
C VAL A 193 1.23 5.31 -26.42
N ALA A 194 2.25 5.63 -27.22
CA ALA A 194 2.14 5.76 -28.67
C ALA A 194 1.60 4.49 -29.31
N HIS A 195 2.11 3.32 -28.94
CA HIS A 195 1.64 2.04 -29.45
C HIS A 195 0.19 1.76 -29.02
N ARG A 196 -0.10 1.82 -27.71
CA ARG A 196 -1.40 1.43 -27.15
C ARG A 196 -2.55 2.35 -27.60
N LYS A 197 -2.27 3.64 -27.79
CA LYS A 197 -3.29 4.64 -28.17
C LYS A 197 -3.23 5.03 -29.65
N ALA A 198 -2.46 4.33 -30.48
CA ALA A 198 -2.24 4.67 -31.88
C ALA A 198 -3.56 4.90 -32.65
N SER A 199 -4.51 3.97 -32.56
CA SER A 199 -5.80 4.07 -33.25
C SER A 199 -6.67 5.23 -32.77
N ASP A 200 -6.56 5.60 -31.48
CA ASP A 200 -7.33 6.72 -30.93
C ASP A 200 -6.72 8.05 -31.34
N PHE A 201 -5.39 8.11 -31.43
CA PHE A 201 -4.69 9.27 -31.97
C PHE A 201 -4.96 9.44 -33.46
N GLU A 202 -5.00 8.36 -34.24
CA GLU A 202 -5.33 8.37 -35.67
C GLU A 202 -6.71 8.98 -35.93
N LYS A 203 -7.75 8.51 -35.22
CA LYS A 203 -9.11 9.09 -35.30
C LYS A 203 -9.15 10.57 -34.97
N ARG A 204 -8.36 11.02 -33.98
CA ARG A 204 -8.29 12.44 -33.59
C ARG A 204 -7.60 13.29 -34.67
N ILE A 205 -6.63 12.72 -35.39
CA ILE A 205 -5.92 13.37 -36.49
C ILE A 205 -6.83 13.46 -37.72
N GLU A 206 -7.51 12.38 -38.07
CA GLU A 206 -8.51 12.35 -39.15
C GLU A 206 -9.59 13.42 -38.94
N ALA A 207 -10.11 13.54 -37.70
CA ALA A 207 -11.09 14.56 -37.35
C ALA A 207 -10.56 16.01 -37.52
N ARG A 208 -9.23 16.22 -37.50
CA ARG A 208 -8.59 17.52 -37.71
C ARG A 208 -8.14 17.77 -39.15
N ASN A 209 -8.30 16.79 -40.06
CA ASN A 209 -7.76 16.83 -41.43
C ASN A 209 -6.25 17.08 -41.48
N GLU A 210 -5.49 16.54 -40.53
CA GLU A 210 -4.03 16.63 -40.48
C GLU A 210 -3.40 15.37 -41.11
N GLU A 211 -2.24 15.51 -41.75
CA GLU A 211 -1.53 14.38 -42.38
C GLU A 211 -0.79 13.56 -41.31
N TRP A 212 -1.02 12.24 -41.31
CA TRP A 212 -0.38 11.32 -40.36
C TRP A 212 1.13 11.22 -40.61
N ASN A 213 1.94 11.35 -39.55
CA ASN A 213 3.34 10.95 -39.55
C ASN A 213 3.76 10.42 -38.17
N ASP A 214 4.80 9.58 -38.14
CA ASP A 214 5.26 8.89 -36.93
C ASP A 214 5.74 9.85 -35.82
N SER A 215 6.27 11.04 -36.20
CA SER A 215 6.64 12.09 -35.26
C SER A 215 5.42 12.66 -34.53
N MET A 216 4.29 12.79 -35.23
CA MET A 216 3.04 13.30 -34.68
C MET A 216 2.46 12.32 -33.65
N LEU A 217 2.59 11.02 -33.89
CA LEU A 217 2.19 9.98 -32.95
C LEU A 217 2.93 10.12 -31.61
N LEU A 218 4.26 10.26 -31.64
CA LEU A 218 5.07 10.46 -30.42
C LEU A 218 4.73 11.77 -29.70
N LYS A 219 4.50 12.85 -30.45
CA LYS A 219 4.08 14.14 -29.86
C LYS A 219 2.71 14.06 -29.18
N MET A 220 1.77 13.33 -29.76
CA MET A 220 0.45 13.11 -29.16
C MET A 220 0.54 12.23 -27.92
N ALA A 221 1.33 11.16 -27.97
CA ALA A 221 1.60 10.32 -26.80
C ALA A 221 2.26 11.11 -25.67
N TRP A 222 3.24 11.96 -25.99
CA TRP A 222 3.87 12.85 -25.02
C TRP A 222 2.89 13.87 -24.42
N ALA A 223 2.05 14.48 -25.25
CA ALA A 223 1.01 15.39 -24.76
C ALA A 223 0.03 14.67 -23.83
N ASP A 224 -0.33 13.42 -24.14
CA ASP A 224 -1.18 12.58 -23.30
C ASP A 224 -0.53 12.28 -21.94
N LEU A 225 0.77 11.97 -21.93
CA LEU A 225 1.56 11.83 -20.69
C LEU A 225 1.58 13.10 -19.84
N MET A 226 1.56 14.28 -20.47
CA MET A 226 1.56 15.58 -19.79
C MET A 226 0.19 16.03 -19.27
N ILE A 227 -0.93 15.49 -19.79
CA ILE A 227 -2.29 15.90 -19.36
C ILE A 227 -2.52 15.54 -17.89
N SER A 228 -1.87 14.50 -17.38
CA SER A 228 -1.84 14.17 -15.95
C SER A 228 -0.89 15.10 -15.19
N TYR A 229 -1.39 16.24 -14.70
CA TYR A 229 -0.68 17.09 -13.73
C TYR A 229 -0.80 16.56 -12.30
N PRO A 230 0.04 17.10 -11.39
CA PRO A 230 1.40 16.67 -11.07
C PRO A 230 1.37 15.36 -10.26
N THR A 231 2.54 14.87 -9.86
CA THR A 231 2.85 13.76 -8.94
C THR A 231 2.09 13.66 -7.60
N ASN A 232 0.99 14.40 -7.42
CA ASN A 232 0.06 14.30 -6.29
C ASN A 232 -1.27 13.61 -6.64
N SER A 233 -1.47 13.18 -7.90
CA SER A 233 -2.62 12.38 -8.30
C SER A 233 -2.22 10.91 -8.51
N PHE A 234 -1.46 10.35 -7.56
CA PHE A 234 -1.70 8.93 -7.27
C PHE A 234 -3.18 8.84 -6.93
N VAL A 235 -3.95 8.01 -7.64
CA VAL A 235 -5.37 7.83 -7.32
C VAL A 235 -5.40 7.42 -5.87
N ALA A 236 -5.85 8.33 -4.98
CA ALA A 236 -5.92 8.06 -3.56
C ALA A 236 -6.67 6.74 -3.39
N ASP A 237 -5.98 5.72 -2.88
CA ASP A 237 -6.58 4.43 -2.62
C ASP A 237 -7.49 4.62 -1.41
N VAL A 238 -8.71 5.08 -1.67
CA VAL A 238 -9.70 5.44 -0.65
C VAL A 238 -9.97 4.25 0.29
N ASP A 239 -9.88 3.02 -0.22
CA ASP A 239 -10.04 1.82 0.60
C ASP A 239 -8.88 1.66 1.57
N LEU A 240 -7.63 1.88 1.11
CA LEU A 240 -6.43 1.82 1.95
C LEU A 240 -6.38 2.97 2.96
N GLU A 241 -6.77 4.19 2.58
CA GLU A 241 -6.86 5.32 3.50
C GLU A 241 -7.91 5.08 4.59
N CYS A 242 -9.11 4.59 4.20
CA CYS A 242 -10.15 4.23 5.16
C CYS A 242 -9.70 3.10 6.09
N LEU A 243 -8.97 2.10 5.57
CA LEU A 243 -8.40 1.04 6.37
C LEU A 243 -7.35 1.59 7.35
N THR A 244 -6.44 2.43 6.88
CA THR A 244 -5.38 3.02 7.71
C THR A 244 -5.97 3.81 8.87
N ALA A 245 -7.00 4.64 8.61
CA ALA A 245 -7.67 5.40 9.65
C ALA A 245 -8.43 4.51 10.65
N LEU A 246 -9.06 3.44 10.17
CA LEU A 246 -9.72 2.44 11.03
C LEU A 246 -8.70 1.73 11.91
N GLU A 247 -7.63 1.21 11.31
CA GLU A 247 -6.61 0.43 12.01
C GLU A 247 -5.84 1.24 13.04
N ALA A 248 -5.50 2.50 12.73
CA ALA A 248 -4.92 3.42 13.69
C ALA A 248 -5.78 3.46 14.96
N ARG A 249 -7.09 3.66 14.82
CA ARG A 249 -7.98 3.69 15.99
C ARG A 249 -8.22 2.32 16.63
N MET A 250 -8.12 1.23 15.87
CA MET A 250 -8.29 -0.11 16.42
C MET A 250 -7.09 -0.55 17.26
N PHE A 251 -5.87 -0.13 16.88
CA PHE A 251 -4.62 -0.68 17.38
C PHE A 251 -3.71 0.34 18.06
N GLU A 252 -4.06 1.63 18.05
CA GLU A 252 -3.35 2.65 18.80
C GLU A 252 -3.29 2.32 20.29
N ASP A 253 -2.07 2.37 20.81
CA ASP A 253 -1.72 2.18 22.19
C ASP A 253 -1.21 3.52 22.73
N SER A 254 -2.14 4.32 23.22
CA SER A 254 -1.87 5.66 23.73
C SER A 254 -2.71 6.01 24.95
N GLU A 255 -2.33 7.08 25.66
CA GLU A 255 -3.18 7.65 26.72
C GLU A 255 -4.57 8.03 26.18
N GLU A 256 -4.67 8.48 24.93
CA GLU A 256 -5.93 8.89 24.30
C GLU A 256 -6.84 7.68 24.00
N ALA A 257 -6.25 6.56 23.56
CA ALA A 257 -6.96 5.30 23.35
C ALA A 257 -7.49 4.69 24.66
N GLY A 258 -6.85 5.02 25.79
CA GLY A 258 -7.20 4.53 27.11
C GLY A 258 -7.17 2.99 27.18
N PRO A 259 -7.98 2.36 28.04
CA PRO A 259 -7.97 0.91 28.23
C PRO A 259 -8.26 0.10 26.94
N ALA A 260 -8.92 0.70 25.95
CA ALA A 260 -9.24 0.06 24.68
C ALA A 260 -7.99 -0.18 23.79
N GLY A 261 -6.92 0.59 23.99
CA GLY A 261 -5.63 0.44 23.29
C GLY A 261 -4.81 -0.77 23.74
N ASN A 262 -5.12 -1.35 24.91
CA ASN A 262 -4.33 -2.42 25.52
C ASN A 262 -4.62 -3.80 24.91
N GLN A 263 -4.45 -3.96 23.61
CA GLN A 263 -4.60 -5.24 22.93
C GLN A 263 -5.92 -5.99 23.23
N GLN A 264 -7.03 -5.26 23.28
CA GLN A 264 -8.29 -5.76 23.84
C GLN A 264 -9.10 -6.64 22.89
N TRP A 265 -8.84 -6.62 21.59
CA TRP A 265 -9.60 -7.38 20.61
C TRP A 265 -9.59 -8.89 20.91
N GLY A 266 -10.79 -9.48 21.00
CA GLY A 266 -10.99 -10.93 21.14
C GLY A 266 -10.58 -11.54 22.48
N LEU A 267 -10.20 -10.72 23.48
CA LEU A 267 -9.68 -11.23 24.75
C LEU A 267 -10.67 -12.13 25.50
N ASP A 268 -11.98 -11.82 25.43
CA ASP A 268 -13.04 -12.61 26.06
C ASP A 268 -13.75 -13.58 25.08
N ALA A 269 -13.63 -13.36 23.77
CA ALA A 269 -14.28 -14.19 22.74
C ALA A 269 -13.38 -15.31 22.16
N GLY A 270 -12.09 -15.29 22.49
CA GLY A 270 -11.09 -16.27 22.08
C GLY A 270 -10.37 -15.92 20.78
N GLN A 271 -9.65 -16.90 20.23
CA GLN A 271 -8.69 -16.69 19.14
C GLN A 271 -9.30 -16.08 17.86
N HIS A 272 -8.58 -15.12 17.28
CA HIS A 272 -8.84 -14.59 15.93
C HIS A 272 -8.72 -15.67 14.85
N HIS A 273 -9.20 -15.36 13.65
CA HIS A 273 -9.11 -16.28 12.52
C HIS A 273 -7.66 -16.75 12.32
N ARG A 274 -7.46 -18.08 12.21
CA ARG A 274 -6.15 -18.72 12.04
C ARG A 274 -5.10 -18.41 13.12
N ARG A 275 -5.54 -17.99 14.32
CA ARG A 275 -4.65 -17.57 15.43
C ARG A 275 -3.77 -16.38 15.04
N TRP A 276 -4.28 -15.53 14.15
CA TRP A 276 -3.59 -14.33 13.70
C TRP A 276 -3.31 -13.38 14.87
N ASN A 277 -2.06 -12.89 14.95
CA ASN A 277 -1.70 -11.78 15.84
C ASN A 277 -2.03 -10.47 15.15
N VAL A 278 -3.05 -9.76 15.64
CA VAL A 278 -3.47 -8.48 15.06
C VAL A 278 -2.56 -7.32 15.46
N TYR A 279 -1.68 -7.51 16.46
CA TYR A 279 -0.79 -6.47 17.00
C TYR A 279 0.66 -6.65 16.57
N LEU A 280 0.95 -7.59 15.67
CA LEU A 280 2.31 -7.80 15.18
C LEU A 280 2.67 -6.71 14.17
N GLY A 281 3.80 -6.04 14.39
CA GLY A 281 4.33 -5.04 13.46
C GLY A 281 3.58 -3.71 13.45
N ILE A 282 2.89 -3.38 14.55
CA ILE A 282 2.24 -2.07 14.70
C ILE A 282 3.25 -0.94 14.48
N PRO A 283 2.90 0.10 13.71
CA PRO A 283 3.76 1.27 13.53
C PRO A 283 4.11 1.94 14.86
N ASP A 284 5.39 2.27 15.07
CA ASP A 284 5.88 2.92 16.30
C ASP A 284 5.13 4.22 16.62
N GLU A 285 4.67 4.95 15.59
CA GLU A 285 3.89 6.18 15.71
C GLU A 285 2.51 6.00 16.36
N TRP A 286 1.98 4.77 16.40
CA TRP A 286 0.71 4.45 17.07
C TRP A 286 0.91 3.95 18.50
N VAL A 287 2.16 3.89 18.97
CA VAL A 287 2.51 3.42 20.30
C VAL A 287 3.13 4.59 21.07
N SER A 288 2.54 4.93 22.21
CA SER A 288 3.09 5.91 23.13
C SER A 288 3.20 5.32 24.54
N ALA A 289 4.16 5.83 25.32
CA ALA A 289 4.39 5.32 26.67
C ALA A 289 3.19 5.63 27.56
N ARG A 290 2.44 4.59 27.92
CA ARG A 290 1.32 4.66 28.86
C ARG A 290 1.60 3.76 30.07
N ASP A 291 1.21 4.23 31.26
CA ASP A 291 1.20 3.40 32.46
C ASP A 291 -0.03 2.48 32.46
N TYR A 292 0.21 1.17 32.33
CA TYR A 292 -0.83 0.14 32.29
C TYR A 292 -1.19 -0.39 33.68
N SER A 293 -2.45 -0.78 33.88
CA SER A 293 -2.85 -1.58 35.05
C SER A 293 -3.07 -3.03 34.64
N GLU A 294 -2.48 -3.98 35.38
CA GLU A 294 -2.65 -5.43 35.13
C GLU A 294 -4.13 -5.86 35.12
N SER A 295 -4.99 -5.16 35.86
CA SER A 295 -6.43 -5.41 35.90
C SER A 295 -7.13 -5.23 34.53
N GLU A 296 -6.55 -4.43 33.63
CA GLU A 296 -7.11 -4.16 32.29
C GLU A 296 -6.96 -5.36 31.34
N LEU A 297 -6.10 -6.32 31.69
CA LEU A 297 -5.79 -7.51 30.89
C LEU A 297 -6.46 -8.79 31.42
N GLU A 298 -7.15 -8.72 32.56
CA GLU A 298 -7.81 -9.89 33.14
C GLU A 298 -8.96 -10.38 32.26
N VAL A 299 -8.91 -11.64 31.82
CA VAL A 299 -9.97 -12.28 31.01
C VAL A 299 -11.19 -12.57 31.89
N ARG A 300 -12.40 -12.30 31.39
CA ARG A 300 -13.64 -12.66 32.12
C ARG A 300 -13.65 -14.17 32.36
N LYS A 301 -13.72 -14.59 33.62
CA LYS A 301 -13.82 -16.00 34.04
C LYS A 301 -15.19 -16.57 33.67
N THR A 302 -15.42 -16.86 32.40
CA THR A 302 -16.61 -17.58 31.93
C THR A 302 -16.21 -18.72 30.99
N LEU A 303 -16.17 -19.93 31.60
CA LEU A 303 -16.04 -21.30 31.04
C LEU A 303 -14.66 -21.74 30.49
N PRO A 304 -14.32 -23.05 30.61
CA PRO A 304 -12.94 -23.53 30.53
C PRO A 304 -12.50 -23.69 29.07
N ALA A 305 -11.71 -22.74 28.57
CA ALA A 305 -10.76 -23.03 27.50
C ALA A 305 -9.42 -23.41 28.17
N PRO A 306 -8.64 -24.34 27.59
CA PRO A 306 -7.47 -24.91 28.26
C PRO A 306 -6.43 -23.81 28.54
N PHE A 307 -6.38 -23.42 29.81
CA PHE A 307 -5.36 -22.58 30.43
C PHE A 307 -4.02 -23.30 30.29
N ASP A 308 -3.28 -23.05 29.21
CA ASP A 308 -1.84 -23.33 29.23
C ASP A 308 -0.99 -22.60 28.16
N ARG A 309 -1.53 -21.64 27.38
CA ARG A 309 -0.73 -21.00 26.32
C ARG A 309 -0.89 -19.49 26.12
N TYR A 310 -1.67 -18.78 26.94
CA TYR A 310 -1.72 -17.30 26.88
C TYR A 310 -0.51 -16.63 27.55
N LEU A 311 0.10 -17.29 28.55
CA LEU A 311 1.29 -16.78 29.25
C LEU A 311 2.54 -16.71 28.36
N THR A 312 2.61 -17.48 27.27
CA THR A 312 3.74 -17.41 26.33
C THR A 312 3.70 -16.16 25.46
N TYR A 313 2.50 -15.58 25.25
CA TYR A 313 2.33 -14.43 24.35
C TYR A 313 2.78 -13.10 24.94
N VAL A 314 2.54 -12.91 26.24
CA VAL A 314 2.93 -11.69 26.97
C VAL A 314 4.43 -11.65 27.24
N ILE A 315 5.11 -12.81 27.29
CA ILE A 315 6.55 -12.88 27.55
C ILE A 315 7.38 -12.60 26.28
N ASP A 316 6.92 -13.01 25.10
CA ASP A 316 7.69 -12.84 23.85
C ASP A 316 7.54 -11.45 23.19
N SER A 317 6.55 -10.65 23.60
CA SER A 317 6.28 -9.30 23.05
C SER A 317 6.72 -8.16 23.98
N ALA A 318 7.26 -8.47 25.17
CA ALA A 318 7.84 -7.46 26.04
C ALA A 318 9.20 -7.00 25.49
N ALA A 319 9.28 -5.72 25.14
CA ALA A 319 10.55 -5.03 24.89
C ALA A 319 11.59 -5.35 25.98
N PRO A 320 12.90 -5.38 25.66
CA PRO A 320 13.96 -5.93 26.53
C PRO A 320 14.15 -5.24 27.89
N TYR A 321 13.40 -4.18 28.18
CA TYR A 321 13.43 -3.47 29.46
C TYR A 321 12.63 -4.14 30.58
N SER A 322 11.69 -5.05 30.28
CA SER A 322 10.89 -5.72 31.34
C SER A 322 11.59 -6.94 31.96
N VAL A 323 12.44 -7.64 31.20
CA VAL A 323 13.10 -8.88 31.66
C VAL A 323 14.14 -8.60 32.75
N ILE A 324 14.86 -7.48 32.68
CA ILE A 324 15.87 -7.09 33.69
C ILE A 324 15.19 -6.73 35.02
N THR A 325 14.02 -6.08 34.97
CA THR A 325 13.26 -5.70 36.16
C THR A 325 12.60 -6.92 36.82
N LEU A 326 12.11 -7.88 36.03
CA LEU A 326 11.57 -9.15 36.54
C LEU A 326 12.67 -10.06 37.12
N MET A 327 13.88 -10.08 36.53
CA MET A 327 15.01 -10.83 37.09
C MET A 327 15.52 -10.21 38.41
N LEU A 328 15.53 -8.89 38.55
CA LEU A 328 15.90 -8.22 39.81
C LEU A 328 14.88 -8.43 40.93
N HIS A 329 13.58 -8.54 40.61
CA HIS A 329 12.55 -8.90 41.58
C HIS A 329 12.62 -10.37 42.01
N LEU A 330 12.90 -11.29 41.08
CA LEU A 330 13.08 -12.72 41.40
C LEU A 330 14.36 -12.99 42.20
N TRP A 331 15.44 -12.22 41.98
CA TRP A 331 16.68 -12.33 42.77
C TRP A 331 16.52 -11.79 44.20
N SER A 332 15.76 -10.71 44.38
CA SER A 332 15.38 -10.14 45.70
C SER A 332 14.54 -11.11 46.56
N LEU A 333 13.67 -11.90 45.90
CA LEU A 333 12.81 -12.89 46.57
C LEU A 333 13.57 -14.18 46.95
N GLN A 334 14.70 -14.50 46.31
CA GLN A 334 15.53 -15.66 46.65
C GLN A 334 16.50 -15.41 47.81
N THR A 335 16.82 -14.15 48.14
CA THR A 335 17.73 -13.81 49.25
C THR A 335 17.02 -13.57 50.59
N SER A 336 15.69 -13.68 50.63
CA SER A 336 14.88 -13.30 51.78
C SER A 336 14.06 -14.47 52.34
N TYR A 337 14.74 -15.56 52.73
CA TYR A 337 14.21 -16.51 53.71
C TYR A 337 15.25 -16.70 54.82
N PRO A 338 14.95 -16.34 56.09
CA PRO A 338 15.76 -16.75 57.20
C PRO A 338 15.55 -18.25 57.44
N LYS A 339 16.67 -18.97 57.61
CA LYS A 339 16.69 -20.33 58.14
C LYS A 339 15.93 -20.38 59.47
N LEU A 340 14.95 -21.27 59.57
CA LEU A 340 14.62 -22.01 60.78
C LEU A 340 14.20 -23.43 60.39
#